data_AF-A0A7S2S8W8-F1
#
_entry.id   AF-A0A7S2S8W8-F1
#
_cell.length_a   1.000
_cell.length_b   1.000
_cell.length_c   1.000
_cell.angle_alpha   90.00
_cell.angle_beta   90.00
_cell.angle_gamma   90.00
#
_symmetry.space_group_name_H-M   'P 1'
#
loop_
_entity.id
_entity.type
_entity.pdbx_description
1 polymer ?
#
loop_
_entity_poly.entity_id
_entity_poly.type
_entity_poly.pdbx_seq_one_letter_code
_entity_poly.pdbx_strand_id
1 'polypeptide(L)'
;MSVVNAVALASGLCRGRGTAKTPIMGRAKRGIFCGKHIGFGNNVSFSNRKTRRSFKPNVHAHNLKSELLGETIRLNVSCHALRNIKKFGGLDNLILNKPRLVADSEIAQKLRVRMLHALEKKKLEEQGIVPDLPEVPENTLYNPKDENTCPSITDRIVEYVKRQEENNTKILEAIRDIETGTSQGDMALEKRGYRELELRVKLVRGHQTKMDKLMLLKEEAEENLRTTLHQKKVLSRNPAYDFDTN
;
A
#
# COMPACT_ATOMS: atom_id res chain seq x y z
N MET A 1 -52.09 -1.53 42.60
CA MET A 1 -51.38 -2.76 42.18
C MET A 1 -50.99 -2.54 40.72
N SER A 2 -49.75 -2.33 40.28
CA SER A 2 -48.43 -2.42 40.91
C SER A 2 -47.51 -1.40 40.21
N VAL A 3 -46.84 -0.63 41.05
CA VAL A 3 -45.63 0.17 40.79
C VAL A 3 -44.58 -0.66 40.05
N VAL A 4 -43.97 -0.16 38.95
CA VAL A 4 -42.50 0.03 38.84
C VAL A 4 -42.15 1.02 37.73
N ASN A 5 -41.38 2.04 38.11
CA ASN A 5 -40.63 2.95 37.25
C ASN A 5 -39.54 2.25 36.43
N ALA A 6 -39.24 2.80 35.25
CA ALA A 6 -37.87 2.82 34.72
C ALA A 6 -37.65 4.08 33.87
N VAL A 7 -37.25 5.17 34.54
CA VAL A 7 -36.49 6.28 33.94
C VAL A 7 -35.02 5.89 34.03
N ALA A 8 -34.37 5.74 32.88
CA ALA A 8 -32.92 5.89 32.67
C ALA A 8 -32.61 5.49 31.22
N LEU A 9 -31.72 6.10 30.45
CA LEU A 9 -30.85 7.26 30.60
C LEU A 9 -30.36 7.54 29.17
N ALA A 10 -30.17 8.82 28.86
CA ALA A 10 -29.37 9.37 27.77
C ALA A 10 -28.60 8.34 26.92
N SER A 11 -28.99 8.20 25.64
CA SER A 11 -28.11 7.71 24.59
C SER A 11 -26.96 8.70 24.40
N GLY A 12 -26.02 8.66 25.34
CA GLY A 12 -24.75 9.34 25.21
C GLY A 12 -24.10 8.80 23.95
N LEU A 13 -24.00 9.65 22.92
CA LEU A 13 -23.01 9.49 21.88
C LEU A 13 -21.70 9.18 22.61
N CYS A 14 -21.28 7.92 22.52
CA CYS A 14 -19.93 7.53 22.85
C CYS A 14 -19.02 8.34 21.94
N ARG A 15 -18.56 9.48 22.46
CA ARG A 15 -17.47 10.26 21.87
C ARG A 15 -16.36 9.26 21.58
N GLY A 16 -16.11 9.01 20.31
CA GLY A 16 -15.00 8.19 19.86
C GLY A 16 -13.75 8.79 20.49
N ARG A 17 -13.26 8.16 21.56
CA ARG A 17 -11.91 8.42 22.04
C ARG A 17 -11.03 8.04 20.86
N GLY A 18 -10.50 9.04 20.16
CA GLY A 18 -9.42 8.82 19.20
C GLY A 18 -8.41 7.92 19.90
N THR A 19 -8.19 6.73 19.36
CA THR A 19 -7.39 5.70 20.03
C THR A 19 -5.97 6.23 20.11
N ALA A 20 -5.58 6.78 21.27
CA ALA A 20 -4.19 7.11 21.53
C ALA A 20 -3.37 5.86 21.22
N LYS A 21 -2.41 5.97 20.30
CA LYS A 21 -1.56 4.84 19.93
C LYS A 21 -0.90 4.34 21.21
N THR A 22 -1.19 3.10 21.60
CA THR A 22 -0.53 2.46 22.74
C THR A 22 0.98 2.50 22.51
N PRO A 23 1.79 2.81 23.54
CA PRO A 23 3.24 2.91 23.38
C PRO A 23 3.79 1.56 22.92
N ILE A 24 4.36 1.55 21.71
CA ILE A 24 4.96 0.37 21.07
C ILE A 24 6.38 0.20 21.62
N MET A 25 6.73 -1.01 22.07
CA MET A 25 8.12 -1.24 22.51
C MET A 25 9.10 -1.12 21.33
N GLY A 26 10.28 -0.51 21.55
CA GLY A 26 11.29 -0.37 20.49
C GLY A 26 11.76 -1.70 19.89
N ARG A 27 11.71 -2.80 20.66
CA ARG A 27 12.02 -4.15 20.17
C ARG A 27 11.00 -4.66 19.16
N ALA A 28 9.73 -4.24 19.24
CA ALA A 28 8.67 -4.68 18.35
C ALA A 28 8.85 -4.16 16.92
N LYS A 29 9.49 -3.00 16.76
CA LYS A 29 9.84 -2.45 15.44
C LYS A 29 10.81 -3.35 14.66
N ARG A 30 11.74 -4.01 15.38
CA ARG A 30 12.82 -4.83 14.82
C ARG A 30 12.51 -6.33 14.76
N GLY A 31 11.31 -6.76 15.09
CA GLY A 31 10.95 -8.18 15.12
C GLY A 31 9.44 -8.39 14.96
N ILE A 32 8.99 -9.65 15.01
CA ILE A 32 7.58 -9.98 14.83
C ILE A 32 6.99 -10.45 16.17
N PHE A 33 6.13 -9.61 16.74
CA PHE A 33 5.55 -9.85 18.08
C PHE A 33 4.05 -10.14 18.05
N CYS A 34 3.37 -9.92 16.92
CA CYS A 34 1.92 -10.11 16.76
C CYS A 34 1.09 -9.40 17.84
N GLY A 35 1.38 -8.11 18.09
CA GLY A 35 0.68 -7.30 19.11
C GLY A 35 1.03 -7.60 20.57
N LYS A 36 1.98 -8.52 20.84
CA LYS A 36 2.45 -8.77 22.21
C LYS A 36 3.44 -7.70 22.65
N HIS A 37 3.04 -6.94 23.67
CA HIS A 37 3.85 -5.87 24.26
C HIS A 37 4.40 -6.20 25.65
N ILE A 38 5.32 -5.36 26.17
CA ILE A 38 5.81 -5.47 27.54
C ILE A 38 4.66 -5.04 28.46
N GLY A 39 4.26 -5.92 29.37
CA GLY A 39 3.33 -5.59 30.43
C GLY A 39 4.06 -4.94 31.60
N PHE A 40 3.47 -3.92 32.22
CA PHE A 40 3.95 -3.36 33.47
C PHE A 40 2.97 -3.70 34.60
N GLY A 41 3.49 -4.12 35.75
CA GLY A 41 2.65 -4.43 36.91
C GLY A 41 3.44 -4.39 38.20
N ASN A 42 2.87 -4.98 39.25
CA ASN A 42 3.49 -5.04 40.57
C ASN A 42 3.68 -6.49 41.02
N ASN A 43 4.72 -6.75 41.81
CA ASN A 43 4.75 -7.89 42.70
C ASN A 43 4.01 -7.52 43.99
N VAL A 44 3.14 -8.38 44.49
CA VAL A 44 2.33 -8.12 45.68
C VAL A 44 2.70 -9.15 46.73
N SER A 45 3.19 -8.69 47.88
CA SER A 45 3.49 -9.56 49.03
C SER A 45 2.22 -9.94 49.78
N PHE A 46 2.33 -10.94 50.68
CA PHE A 46 1.23 -11.33 51.59
C PHE A 46 0.70 -10.14 52.40
N SER A 47 1.60 -9.24 52.83
CA SER A 47 1.25 -7.98 53.52
C SER A 47 0.83 -6.85 52.57
N ASN A 48 0.48 -7.15 51.32
CA ASN A 48 0.06 -6.20 50.26
C ASN A 48 1.05 -5.08 49.91
N ARG A 49 2.33 -5.21 50.27
CA ARG A 49 3.39 -4.32 49.75
C ARG A 49 3.59 -4.55 48.26
N LYS A 50 3.64 -3.47 47.47
CA LYS A 50 3.70 -3.49 46.00
C LYS A 50 5.07 -3.02 45.49
N THR A 51 5.78 -3.86 44.73
CA THR A 51 7.03 -3.48 44.05
C THR A 51 6.87 -3.54 42.54
N ARG A 52 7.45 -2.61 41.78
CA ARG A 52 7.29 -2.56 40.31
C ARG A 52 7.99 -3.74 39.64
N ARG A 53 7.33 -4.36 38.66
CA ARG A 53 7.92 -5.40 37.80
C ARG A 53 7.48 -5.25 36.34
N SER A 54 8.22 -5.89 35.44
CA SER A 54 7.88 -5.95 34.01
C SER A 54 7.65 -7.40 33.56
N PHE A 55 6.75 -7.57 32.59
CA PHE A 55 6.40 -8.85 31.97
C PHE A 55 6.83 -8.79 30.51
N LYS A 56 7.92 -9.48 30.18
CA LYS A 56 8.49 -9.51 28.82
C LYS A 56 7.87 -10.66 28.02
N PRO A 57 7.57 -10.47 26.72
CA PRO A 57 7.18 -11.59 25.86
C PRO A 57 8.34 -12.58 25.71
N ASN A 58 8.02 -13.87 25.52
CA ASN A 58 9.02 -14.88 25.17
C ASN A 58 9.41 -14.73 23.69
N VAL A 59 10.69 -14.48 23.41
CA VAL A 59 11.22 -14.11 22.09
C VAL A 59 12.42 -14.97 21.77
N HIS A 60 12.44 -15.54 20.56
CA HIS A 60 13.55 -16.33 20.05
C HIS A 60 13.93 -15.85 18.64
N ALA A 61 15.20 -16.00 18.29
CA ALA A 61 15.66 -15.77 16.92
C ALA A 61 15.41 -17.02 16.09
N HIS A 62 14.66 -16.91 14.99
CA HIS A 62 14.38 -18.00 14.07
C HIS A 62 14.68 -17.61 12.63
N ASN A 63 15.13 -18.59 11.86
CA ASN A 63 15.28 -18.49 10.42
C ASN A 63 13.97 -18.95 9.78
N LEU A 64 13.26 -18.03 9.14
CA LEU A 64 11.97 -18.28 8.49
C LEU A 64 12.15 -18.21 6.98
N LYS A 65 11.74 -19.26 6.27
CA LYS A 65 11.75 -19.30 4.81
C LYS A 65 10.56 -18.51 4.24
N SER A 66 10.82 -17.66 3.26
CA SER A 66 9.80 -16.99 2.45
C SER A 66 9.70 -17.69 1.10
N GLU A 67 8.51 -18.13 0.73
CA GLU A 67 8.26 -18.82 -0.54
C GLU A 67 8.17 -17.81 -1.69
N LEU A 68 7.60 -16.64 -1.44
CA LEU A 68 7.47 -15.59 -2.46
C LEU A 68 8.82 -14.99 -2.85
N LEU A 69 9.71 -14.79 -1.87
CA LEU A 69 11.03 -14.20 -2.08
C LEU A 69 12.11 -15.25 -2.38
N GLY A 70 11.90 -16.52 -2.03
CA GLY A 70 12.92 -17.57 -2.16
C GLY A 70 14.06 -17.48 -1.13
N GLU A 71 14.00 -16.54 -0.18
CA GLU A 71 15.05 -16.27 0.79
C GLU A 71 14.72 -16.82 2.18
N THR A 72 15.76 -17.10 2.98
CA THR A 72 15.62 -17.41 4.41
C THR A 72 15.93 -16.17 5.25
N ILE A 73 14.96 -15.71 6.03
CA ILE A 73 15.04 -14.45 6.78
C ILE A 73 15.19 -14.75 8.27
N ARG A 74 16.27 -14.28 8.88
CA ARG A 74 16.49 -14.37 10.33
C ARG A 74 15.76 -13.25 11.06
N LEU A 75 14.78 -13.60 11.91
CA LEU A 75 13.96 -12.63 12.64
C LEU A 75 13.89 -12.97 14.13
N ASN A 76 13.74 -11.94 14.97
CA ASN A 76 13.34 -12.11 16.36
C ASN A 76 11.81 -12.24 16.41
N VAL A 77 11.32 -13.40 16.84
CA VAL A 77 9.91 -13.76 16.78
C VAL A 77 9.43 -14.18 18.16
N SER A 78 8.24 -13.71 18.56
CA SER A 78 7.62 -14.17 19.80
C SER A 78 7.03 -15.57 19.64
N CYS A 79 6.93 -16.37 20.70
CA CYS A 79 6.25 -17.68 20.62
C CYS A 79 4.77 -17.55 20.18
N HIS A 80 4.14 -16.42 20.45
CA HIS A 80 2.80 -16.13 19.93
C HIS A 80 2.81 -15.93 18.41
N ALA A 81 3.79 -15.19 17.90
CA ALA A 81 3.97 -14.99 16.47
C ALA A 81 4.32 -16.30 15.75
N LEU A 82 5.18 -17.16 16.30
CA LEU A 82 5.46 -18.49 15.73
C LEU A 82 4.19 -19.36 15.59
N ARG A 83 3.31 -19.35 16.59
CA ARG A 83 2.01 -20.03 16.51
C ARG A 83 1.12 -19.46 15.40
N ASN A 84 1.11 -18.14 15.24
CA ASN A 84 0.37 -17.49 14.15
C ASN A 84 0.95 -17.85 12.77
N ILE A 85 2.28 -17.84 12.62
CA ILE A 85 2.96 -18.26 11.38
C ILE A 85 2.52 -19.69 11.00
N LYS A 86 2.53 -20.62 11.96
CA LYS A 86 2.06 -21.99 11.74
C LYS A 86 0.57 -22.03 11.39
N LYS A 87 -0.27 -21.25 12.09
CA LYS A 87 -1.73 -21.19 11.86
C LYS A 87 -2.08 -20.68 10.46
N PHE A 88 -1.36 -19.69 9.95
CA PHE A 88 -1.61 -19.11 8.63
C PHE A 88 -0.81 -19.79 7.50
N GLY A 89 -0.05 -20.85 7.81
CA GLY A 89 0.68 -21.62 6.84
C GLY A 89 1.88 -20.88 6.22
N GLY A 90 2.59 -20.06 6.99
CA GLY A 90 3.82 -19.40 6.54
C GLY A 90 4.00 -17.96 7.00
N LEU A 91 5.22 -17.45 6.82
CA LEU A 91 5.57 -16.05 7.12
C LEU A 91 4.85 -15.09 6.16
N ASP A 92 4.86 -15.44 4.87
CA ASP A 92 4.31 -14.61 3.80
C ASP A 92 2.80 -14.41 3.97
N ASN A 93 2.08 -15.50 4.23
CA ASN A 93 0.64 -15.50 4.49
C ASN A 93 0.28 -14.64 5.71
N LEU A 94 1.08 -14.68 6.77
CA LEU A 94 0.86 -13.82 7.94
C LEU A 94 0.98 -12.34 7.57
N ILE A 95 2.04 -11.95 6.85
CA ILE A 95 2.35 -10.56 6.51
C ILE A 95 1.35 -10.00 5.49
N LEU A 96 0.96 -10.80 4.49
CA LEU A 96 0.04 -10.37 3.44
C LEU A 96 -1.41 -10.32 3.93
N ASN A 97 -1.88 -11.36 4.62
CA ASN A 97 -3.29 -11.51 4.96
C ASN A 97 -3.69 -10.88 6.31
N LYS A 98 -2.73 -10.70 7.24
CA LYS A 98 -3.01 -10.20 8.60
C LYS A 98 -2.17 -8.97 8.96
N PRO A 99 -2.23 -7.86 8.20
CA PRO A 99 -1.40 -6.68 8.42
C PRO A 99 -1.62 -6.05 9.80
N ARG A 100 -2.83 -6.13 10.37
CA ARG A 100 -3.13 -5.62 11.72
C ARG A 100 -2.29 -6.27 12.81
N LEU A 101 -1.97 -7.57 12.69
CA LEU A 101 -1.16 -8.27 13.69
C LEU A 101 0.31 -7.84 13.63
N VAL A 102 0.78 -7.44 12.46
CA VAL A 102 2.19 -7.11 12.20
C VAL A 102 2.45 -5.61 12.06
N ALA A 103 1.41 -4.78 12.27
CA ALA A 103 1.47 -3.34 12.09
C ALA A 103 2.56 -2.66 12.93
N ASP A 104 2.85 -3.20 14.11
CA ASP A 104 3.87 -2.66 15.01
C ASP A 104 5.32 -2.82 14.51
N SER A 105 5.54 -3.70 13.52
CA SER A 105 6.86 -4.10 13.04
C SER A 105 7.23 -3.39 11.75
N GLU A 106 8.26 -2.56 11.81
CA GLU A 106 8.81 -1.86 10.63
C GLU A 106 9.46 -2.86 9.67
N ILE A 107 10.10 -3.91 10.18
CA ILE A 107 10.67 -4.98 9.34
C ILE A 107 9.56 -5.71 8.59
N ALA A 108 8.46 -6.06 9.25
CA ALA A 108 7.35 -6.75 8.58
C ALA A 108 6.71 -5.88 7.48
N GLN A 109 6.62 -4.57 7.69
CA GLN A 109 6.15 -3.63 6.67
C GLN A 109 7.11 -3.59 5.46
N LYS A 110 8.43 -3.55 5.69
CA LYS A 110 9.44 -3.63 4.62
C LYS A 110 9.32 -4.93 3.83
N LEU A 111 9.17 -6.06 4.53
CA LEU A 111 8.95 -7.37 3.90
C LEU A 111 7.66 -7.41 3.09
N ARG A 112 6.57 -6.80 3.60
CA ARG A 112 5.30 -6.70 2.88
C ARG A 112 5.49 -5.98 1.54
N VAL A 113 6.19 -4.85 1.53
CA VAL A 113 6.46 -4.10 0.29
C VAL A 113 7.26 -4.95 -0.70
N ARG A 114 8.34 -5.62 -0.24
CA ARG A 114 9.13 -6.54 -1.08
C ARG A 114 8.27 -7.65 -1.68
N MET A 115 7.38 -8.25 -0.88
CA MET A 115 6.48 -9.32 -1.33
C MET A 115 5.45 -8.82 -2.34
N LEU A 116 4.88 -7.64 -2.13
CA LEU A 116 3.92 -7.04 -3.07
C LEU A 116 4.58 -6.76 -4.42
N HIS A 117 5.79 -6.20 -4.42
CA HIS A 117 6.57 -5.99 -5.63
C HIS A 117 6.90 -7.32 -6.34
N ALA A 118 7.30 -8.35 -5.59
CA ALA A 118 7.55 -9.68 -6.16
C ALA A 118 6.29 -10.30 -6.79
N LEU A 119 5.12 -10.11 -6.17
CA LEU A 119 3.83 -10.57 -6.73
C LEU A 119 3.45 -9.78 -7.99
N GLU A 120 3.66 -8.47 -7.99
CA GLU A 120 3.39 -7.61 -9.15
C GLU A 120 4.31 -7.99 -10.32
N LYS A 121 5.59 -8.20 -10.07
CA LYS A 121 6.55 -8.69 -11.06
C LYS A 121 6.09 -10.01 -11.70
N LYS A 122 5.71 -10.99 -10.88
CA LYS A 122 5.18 -12.29 -11.36
C LYS A 122 3.93 -12.12 -12.23
N LYS A 123 3.02 -11.22 -11.86
CA LYS A 123 1.81 -10.93 -12.65
C LYS A 123 2.14 -10.29 -14.00
N LEU A 124 3.13 -9.39 -14.05
CA LEU A 124 3.59 -8.77 -15.30
C LEU A 124 4.24 -9.80 -16.22
N GLU A 125 5.08 -10.68 -15.65
CA GLU A 125 5.68 -11.83 -16.35
C GLU A 125 4.59 -12.75 -16.94
N GLU A 126 3.57 -13.09 -16.17
CA GLU A 126 2.42 -13.90 -16.61
C GLU A 126 1.62 -13.21 -17.74
N GLN A 127 1.56 -11.89 -17.75
CA GLN A 127 0.87 -11.10 -18.78
C GLN A 127 1.71 -10.89 -20.04
N GLY A 128 2.95 -11.41 -20.09
CA GLY A 128 3.86 -11.26 -21.22
C GLY A 128 4.38 -9.83 -21.42
N ILE A 129 4.15 -8.94 -20.46
CA ILE A 129 4.75 -7.61 -20.41
C ILE A 129 6.08 -7.81 -19.70
N VAL A 130 7.15 -8.11 -20.44
CA VAL A 130 8.51 -8.08 -19.86
C VAL A 130 8.75 -6.63 -19.46
N PRO A 131 8.77 -6.30 -18.17
CA PRO A 131 9.13 -4.95 -17.80
C PRO A 131 10.64 -4.90 -18.03
N ASP A 132 11.08 -4.11 -19.02
CA ASP A 132 12.49 -3.73 -19.21
C ASP A 132 12.93 -2.94 -17.96
N LEU A 133 13.04 -3.62 -16.82
CA LEU A 133 13.73 -3.12 -15.66
C LEU A 133 15.22 -3.36 -15.93
N PRO A 134 16.06 -2.32 -15.88
CA PRO A 134 17.50 -2.55 -15.95
C PRO A 134 17.89 -3.48 -14.80
N GLU A 135 18.55 -4.58 -15.13
CA GLU A 135 19.09 -5.51 -14.13
C GLU A 135 19.97 -4.69 -13.17
N VAL A 136 19.56 -4.63 -11.90
CA VAL A 136 20.39 -4.00 -10.88
C VAL A 136 21.59 -4.92 -10.71
N PRO A 137 22.83 -4.47 -10.96
CA PRO A 137 23.99 -5.35 -10.89
C PRO A 137 24.11 -5.91 -9.47
N GLU A 138 24.27 -7.24 -9.39
CA GLU A 138 24.24 -8.03 -8.15
C GLU A 138 25.28 -7.60 -7.09
N ASN A 139 26.22 -6.73 -7.45
CA ASN A 139 27.30 -6.25 -6.59
C ASN A 139 27.10 -4.84 -6.01
N THR A 140 25.88 -4.31 -5.98
CA THR A 140 25.60 -3.05 -5.27
C THR A 140 25.34 -3.33 -3.77
N LEU A 141 26.39 -3.70 -3.04
CA LEU A 141 26.37 -3.72 -1.58
C LEU A 141 26.24 -2.27 -1.08
N TYR A 142 25.05 -1.89 -0.61
CA TYR A 142 24.85 -0.67 0.16
C TYR A 142 25.76 -0.72 1.40
N ASN A 143 26.88 0.02 1.36
CA ASN A 143 27.73 0.26 2.52
C ASN A 143 27.27 1.59 3.17
N PRO A 144 26.61 1.57 4.35
CA PRO A 144 25.99 2.76 4.93
C PRO A 144 26.97 3.83 5.45
N LYS A 145 28.28 3.70 5.19
CA LYS A 145 29.35 4.52 5.76
C LYS A 145 30.11 5.37 4.74
N ASP A 146 29.85 5.22 3.45
CA ASP A 146 30.60 5.94 2.43
C ASP A 146 29.83 7.21 2.04
N GLU A 147 30.28 8.37 2.54
CA GLU A 147 29.64 9.67 2.29
C GLU A 147 29.65 10.09 0.80
N ASN A 148 30.38 9.36 -0.06
CA ASN A 148 30.55 9.66 -1.48
C ASN A 148 29.86 8.66 -2.42
N THR A 149 28.92 7.84 -1.95
CA THR A 149 28.14 6.97 -2.85
C THR A 149 26.68 6.91 -2.43
N CYS A 150 25.87 7.83 -2.95
CA CYS A 150 24.53 7.63 -3.51
C CYS A 150 23.94 8.99 -3.92
N PRO A 151 23.92 9.36 -5.22
CA PRO A 151 22.80 10.15 -5.73
C PRO A 151 21.58 9.28 -5.50
N SER A 152 20.65 9.80 -4.72
CA SER A 152 19.49 9.10 -4.22
C SER A 152 18.71 8.41 -5.36
N ILE A 153 17.98 7.34 -5.09
CA ILE A 153 17.06 6.70 -6.06
C ILE A 153 16.21 7.77 -6.77
N THR A 154 15.87 8.84 -6.05
CA THR A 154 15.19 10.04 -6.54
C THR A 154 15.98 10.82 -7.60
N ASP A 155 17.30 10.99 -7.51
CA ASP A 155 18.09 11.73 -8.50
C ASP A 155 18.19 10.97 -9.84
N ARG A 156 18.32 9.64 -9.79
CA ARG A 156 18.28 8.79 -11.01
C ARG A 156 16.90 8.77 -11.66
N ILE A 157 15.83 8.78 -10.86
CA ILE A 157 14.46 8.90 -11.36
C ILE A 157 14.26 10.27 -12.02
N VAL A 158 14.76 11.35 -11.40
CA VAL A 158 14.67 12.71 -11.95
C VAL A 158 15.45 12.80 -13.27
N GLU A 159 16.65 12.24 -13.34
CA GLU A 159 17.45 12.22 -14.57
C GLU A 159 16.79 11.40 -15.69
N TYR A 160 16.16 10.26 -15.34
CA TYR A 160 15.40 9.44 -16.28
C TYR A 160 14.18 10.20 -16.83
N VAL A 161 13.41 10.86 -15.97
CA VAL A 161 12.24 11.66 -16.38
C VAL A 161 12.65 12.79 -17.31
N LYS A 162 13.73 13.53 -16.99
CA LYS A 162 14.28 14.57 -17.87
C LYS A 162 14.69 14.04 -19.24
N ARG A 163 15.33 12.87 -19.28
CA ARG A 163 15.71 12.20 -20.54
C ARG A 163 14.48 11.78 -21.37
N GLN A 164 13.41 11.32 -20.73
CA GLN A 164 12.15 11.01 -21.42
C GLN A 164 11.49 12.28 -21.97
N GLU A 165 11.51 13.39 -21.22
CA GLU A 165 10.99 14.68 -21.66
C GLU A 165 11.74 15.22 -22.88
N GLU A 166 13.08 15.16 -22.88
CA GLU A 166 13.92 15.55 -24.03
C GLU A 166 13.67 14.70 -25.28
N ASN A 167 13.39 13.41 -25.10
CA ASN A 167 13.04 12.54 -26.22
C ASN A 167 11.63 12.87 -26.76
N ASN A 168 10.69 13.21 -25.88
CA ASN A 168 9.34 13.62 -26.27
C ASN A 168 9.35 14.96 -27.01
N THR A 169 10.18 15.93 -26.61
CA THR A 169 10.31 17.21 -27.32
C THR A 169 10.88 17.02 -28.72
N LYS A 170 11.91 16.17 -28.87
CA LYS A 170 12.49 15.83 -30.18
C LYS A 170 11.47 15.17 -31.12
N ILE A 171 10.61 14.31 -30.59
CA ILE A 171 9.51 13.68 -31.35
C ILE A 171 8.49 14.74 -31.80
N LEU A 172 8.13 15.68 -30.92
CA LEU A 172 7.17 16.75 -31.24
C LEU A 172 7.71 17.75 -32.27
N GLU A 173 9.01 18.07 -32.20
CA GLU A 173 9.69 18.88 -33.22
C GLU A 173 9.72 18.17 -34.57
N ALA A 174 10.06 16.88 -34.60
CA ALA A 174 10.00 16.08 -35.81
C ALA A 174 8.58 16.01 -36.43
N ILE A 175 7.53 15.93 -35.61
CA ILE A 175 6.14 16.00 -36.08
C ILE A 175 5.84 17.37 -36.70
N ARG A 176 6.26 18.46 -36.04
CA ARG A 176 6.05 19.82 -36.52
C ARG A 176 6.74 20.03 -37.87
N ASP A 177 7.95 19.51 -38.04
CA ASP A 177 8.73 19.63 -39.28
C ASP A 177 8.13 18.82 -40.45
N ILE A 178 7.44 17.72 -40.15
CA ILE A 178 6.65 16.95 -41.11
C ILE A 178 5.38 17.73 -41.51
N GLU A 179 4.70 18.36 -40.56
CA GLU A 179 3.47 19.15 -40.80
C GLU A 179 3.72 20.46 -41.56
N THR A 180 4.86 21.11 -41.35
CA THR A 180 5.26 22.35 -42.05
C THR A 180 5.90 22.08 -43.42
N GLY A 181 6.20 20.82 -43.75
CA GLY A 181 6.66 20.40 -45.07
C GLY A 181 8.07 20.87 -45.45
N THR A 182 8.91 21.24 -44.48
CA THR A 182 10.21 21.87 -44.74
C THR A 182 11.38 20.90 -44.95
N SER A 183 11.17 19.58 -44.94
CA SER A 183 12.25 18.61 -45.19
C SER A 183 12.06 17.86 -46.51
N GLN A 184 12.84 18.24 -47.52
CA GLN A 184 13.21 17.36 -48.62
C GLN A 184 14.24 16.35 -48.08
N GLY A 185 13.87 15.08 -47.94
CA GLY A 185 14.83 14.01 -47.60
C GLY A 185 14.21 12.62 -47.35
N ASP A 186 14.28 11.76 -48.38
CA ASP A 186 14.28 10.28 -48.34
C ASP A 186 13.00 9.48 -48.04
N MET A 187 12.09 9.51 -49.02
CA MET A 187 10.83 8.75 -49.22
C MET A 187 10.85 7.19 -49.06
N ALA A 188 11.97 6.54 -48.70
CA ALA A 188 12.10 5.07 -48.75
C ALA A 188 12.24 4.36 -47.38
N LEU A 189 12.86 4.99 -46.37
CA LEU A 189 13.00 4.43 -45.01
C LEU A 189 11.77 4.69 -44.12
N GLU A 190 10.96 5.67 -44.53
CA GLU A 190 9.76 6.16 -43.87
C GLU A 190 8.61 5.13 -43.80
N LYS A 191 8.42 4.28 -44.81
CA LYS A 191 7.25 3.36 -44.85
C LYS A 191 7.27 2.25 -43.78
N ARG A 192 8.44 1.92 -43.20
CA ARG A 192 8.54 0.98 -42.07
C ARG A 192 8.34 1.70 -40.74
N GLY A 193 8.95 2.88 -40.56
CA GLY A 193 8.79 3.71 -39.37
C GLY A 193 7.36 4.23 -39.18
N TYR A 194 6.69 4.63 -40.26
CA TYR A 194 5.29 5.10 -40.20
C TYR A 194 4.30 4.01 -39.77
N ARG A 195 4.53 2.73 -40.09
CA ARG A 195 3.67 1.63 -39.61
C ARG A 195 3.82 1.37 -38.11
N GLU A 196 5.03 1.46 -37.58
CA GLU A 196 5.28 1.35 -36.14
C GLU A 196 4.74 2.55 -35.36
N LEU A 197 4.91 3.77 -35.90
CA LEU A 197 4.36 4.99 -35.32
C LEU A 197 2.83 5.01 -35.36
N GLU A 198 2.19 4.55 -36.44
CA GLU A 198 0.73 4.41 -36.50
C GLU A 198 0.18 3.42 -35.46
N LEU A 199 0.85 2.27 -35.28
CA LEU A 199 0.47 1.29 -34.26
C LEU A 199 0.61 1.89 -32.85
N ARG A 200 1.66 2.66 -32.61
CA ARG A 200 1.93 3.33 -31.32
C ARG A 200 0.94 4.46 -31.04
N VAL A 201 0.58 5.26 -32.04
CA VAL A 201 -0.46 6.30 -31.95
C VAL A 201 -1.84 5.68 -31.73
N LYS A 202 -2.16 4.54 -32.36
CA LYS A 202 -3.40 3.78 -32.09
C LYS A 202 -3.45 3.26 -30.66
N LEU A 203 -2.34 2.77 -30.11
CA LEU A 203 -2.25 2.34 -28.71
C LEU A 203 -2.38 3.50 -27.71
N VAL A 204 -1.76 4.65 -27.99
CA VAL A 204 -1.86 5.86 -27.14
C VAL A 204 -3.27 6.46 -27.19
N ARG A 205 -3.91 6.53 -28.37
CA ARG A 205 -5.31 6.94 -28.51
C ARG A 205 -6.27 5.95 -27.83
N GLY A 206 -5.97 4.66 -27.87
CA GLY A 206 -6.68 3.62 -27.11
C GLY A 206 -6.53 3.79 -25.58
N HIS A 207 -5.36 4.23 -25.12
CA HIS A 207 -5.12 4.54 -23.71
C HIS A 207 -5.84 5.82 -23.25
N GLN A 208 -5.87 6.87 -24.08
CA GLN A 208 -6.61 8.10 -23.79
C GLN A 208 -8.12 7.84 -23.71
N THR A 209 -8.71 7.12 -24.67
CA THR A 209 -10.14 6.76 -24.62
C THR A 209 -10.51 5.87 -23.42
N LYS A 210 -9.58 5.03 -22.94
CA LYS A 210 -9.76 4.25 -21.70
C LYS A 210 -9.66 5.13 -20.45
N MET A 211 -8.80 6.15 -20.46
CA MET A 211 -8.70 7.15 -19.39
C MET A 211 -9.93 8.06 -19.36
N ASP A 212 -10.44 8.48 -20.52
CA ASP A 212 -11.64 9.29 -20.65
C ASP A 212 -12.87 8.53 -20.15
N LYS A 213 -13.00 7.23 -20.47
CA LYS A 213 -14.05 6.36 -19.89
C LYS A 213 -13.94 6.22 -18.37
N LEU A 214 -12.72 6.12 -17.84
CA LEU A 214 -12.51 6.04 -16.38
C LEU A 214 -12.82 7.36 -15.67
N MET A 215 -12.54 8.50 -16.32
CA MET A 215 -12.88 9.82 -15.82
C MET A 215 -14.39 10.06 -15.83
N LEU A 216 -15.08 9.66 -16.90
CA LEU A 216 -16.54 9.76 -16.99
C LEU A 216 -17.25 8.88 -15.95
N LEU A 217 -16.80 7.64 -15.75
CA LEU A 217 -17.31 6.74 -14.71
C LEU A 217 -17.05 7.28 -13.29
N LYS A 218 -15.95 7.99 -13.09
CA LYS A 218 -15.63 8.64 -11.81
C LYS A 218 -16.58 9.81 -11.56
N GLU A 219 -16.85 10.65 -12.56
CA GLU A 219 -17.79 11.77 -12.48
C GLU A 219 -19.22 11.27 -12.20
N GLU A 220 -19.68 10.23 -12.91
CA GLU A 220 -20.99 9.59 -12.64
C GLU A 220 -21.08 9.05 -11.20
N ALA A 221 -20.02 8.42 -10.69
CA ALA A 221 -19.99 7.92 -9.32
C ALA A 221 -20.05 9.06 -8.28
N GLU A 222 -19.40 10.18 -8.55
CA GLU A 222 -19.43 11.37 -7.68
C GLU A 222 -20.80 12.05 -7.69
N GLU A 223 -21.48 12.11 -8.84
CA GLU A 223 -22.84 12.63 -8.95
C GLU A 223 -23.86 11.74 -8.23
N ASN A 224 -23.76 10.43 -8.39
CA ASN A 224 -24.58 9.46 -7.65
C ASN A 224 -24.38 9.57 -6.14
N LEU A 225 -23.17 9.84 -5.68
CA LEU A 225 -22.90 10.11 -4.27
C LEU A 225 -23.56 11.42 -3.81
N ARG A 226 -23.51 12.48 -4.63
CA ARG A 226 -24.15 13.77 -4.32
C ARG A 226 -25.67 13.65 -4.24
N THR A 227 -26.29 12.94 -5.17
CA THR A 227 -27.75 12.74 -5.20
C THR A 227 -28.22 11.89 -4.03
N THR A 228 -27.52 10.80 -3.70
CA THR A 228 -27.84 9.95 -2.54
C THR A 228 -27.66 10.70 -1.21
N LEU A 229 -26.60 11.49 -1.06
CA LEU A 229 -26.40 12.35 0.11
C LEU A 229 -27.47 13.43 0.21
N HIS A 230 -27.91 13.99 -0.93
CA HIS A 230 -29.00 14.96 -0.97
C HIS A 230 -30.33 14.33 -0.56
N GLN A 231 -30.69 13.17 -1.13
CA GLN A 231 -31.88 12.40 -0.75
C GLN A 231 -31.89 12.05 0.74
N LYS A 232 -30.76 11.56 1.27
CA LYS A 232 -30.61 11.27 2.71
C LYS A 232 -30.78 12.52 3.58
N LYS A 233 -30.29 13.68 3.12
CA LYS A 233 -30.44 14.97 3.80
C LYS A 233 -31.89 15.48 3.76
N VAL A 234 -32.61 15.27 2.66
CA VAL A 234 -34.05 15.60 2.53
C VAL A 234 -34.89 14.69 3.43
N LEU A 235 -34.65 13.38 3.43
CA LEU A 235 -35.33 12.41 4.30
C LEU A 235 -35.07 12.69 5.79
N SER A 236 -33.86 13.16 6.15
CA SER A 236 -33.57 13.56 7.54
C SER A 236 -34.23 14.88 7.98
N ARG A 237 -34.75 15.67 7.03
CA ARG A 237 -35.40 16.97 7.29
C ARG A 237 -36.93 16.89 7.36
N ASN A 238 -37.54 15.85 6.79
CA ASN A 238 -38.98 15.60 6.83
C ASN A 238 -39.29 14.29 7.61
N PRO A 239 -39.40 14.30 8.95
CA PRO A 239 -39.77 13.12 9.72
C PRO A 239 -41.30 12.88 9.76
N ALA A 240 -41.98 12.89 8.61
CA ALA A 240 -43.42 12.63 8.55
C ALA A 240 -43.87 12.24 7.13
N TYR A 241 -44.09 10.95 6.90
CA TYR A 241 -45.24 10.36 6.18
C TYR A 241 -45.03 8.83 6.12
N ASP A 242 -45.49 8.12 7.14
CA ASP A 242 -45.80 6.69 7.03
C ASP A 242 -47.13 6.60 6.27
N PHE A 243 -47.09 6.11 5.03
CA PHE A 243 -48.30 5.73 4.30
C PHE A 243 -48.62 4.28 4.65
N ASP A 244 -49.72 4.10 5.37
CA ASP A 244 -50.46 2.85 5.42
C ASP A 244 -50.70 2.32 4.00
N THR A 245 -50.17 1.14 3.69
CA THR A 245 -50.70 0.29 2.61
C THR A 245 -50.57 -1.18 3.01
N ASN A 246 -51.74 -1.76 3.32
CA ASN A 246 -52.18 -3.17 3.34
C ASN A 246 -51.15 -4.30 3.55
#